data_AF-A0A7Z9UDL6-F1
#
_entry.id   AF-A0A7Z9UDL6-F1
#
_cell.length_a   1.000
_cell.length_b   1.000
_cell.length_c   1.000
_cell.angle_alpha   90.00
_cell.angle_beta   90.00
_cell.angle_gamma   90.00
#
_symmetry.space_group_name_H-M   'P 1'
#
loop_
_entity.id
_entity.type
_entity.pdbx_description
1 polymer ?
#
loop_
_entity_poly.entity_id
_entity_poly.type
_entity_poly.pdbx_seq_one_letter_code
_entity_poly.pdbx_strand_id
1 'polypeptide(L)'
;MSSSLRDKNSPGNCSKNVCQSFFSANAPTAPVIAYSAKFRNKVRVKIDPKLLLIDLLVLLAFSAGGAKYHHVGGSMVLQVLRIIWPFAVGFALSGLLCKAYLQPPTRRVFFLRSLAHWPIGMGLGFFLRGATMGMAPSLLFVKIAMAFTGVTMALGRGLAALKYSGQEVESKE
;
A
#
# COMPACT_ATOMS: atom_id res chain seq x y z
N MET A 1 -29.83 74.79 -47.48
CA MET A 1 -28.62 75.54 -47.07
C MET A 1 -28.13 74.96 -45.76
N SER A 2 -26.83 74.65 -45.71
CA SER A 2 -25.94 74.47 -44.55
C SER A 2 -26.28 73.40 -43.49
N SER A 3 -25.40 72.42 -43.26
CA SER A 3 -24.26 72.45 -42.32
C SER A 3 -24.76 72.64 -40.88
N SER A 4 -24.39 71.87 -39.85
CA SER A 4 -23.01 71.53 -39.47
C SER A 4 -23.01 70.85 -38.10
N LEU A 5 -22.15 69.83 -37.94
CA LEU A 5 -21.25 69.59 -36.79
C LEU A 5 -21.79 69.27 -35.37
N ARG A 6 -21.36 68.07 -34.90
CA ARG A 6 -20.68 67.72 -33.61
C ARG A 6 -21.40 68.07 -32.29
N ASP A 7 -21.40 67.24 -31.24
CA ASP A 7 -20.33 66.46 -30.59
C ASP A 7 -21.00 65.36 -29.71
N LYS A 8 -20.56 64.09 -29.77
CA LYS A 8 -19.59 63.36 -28.91
C LYS A 8 -20.09 62.85 -27.54
N ASN A 9 -19.81 61.54 -27.36
CA ASN A 9 -19.54 60.80 -26.11
C ASN A 9 -20.70 60.66 -25.10
N SER A 10 -21.16 59.47 -24.69
CA SER A 10 -20.47 58.18 -24.54
C SER A 10 -21.50 57.06 -24.28
N PRO A 11 -21.42 55.90 -24.97
CA PRO A 11 -21.85 54.64 -24.34
C PRO A 11 -20.79 53.55 -24.57
N GLY A 12 -20.10 53.17 -23.49
CA GLY A 12 -19.10 52.11 -23.50
C GLY A 12 -19.55 50.90 -22.70
N ASN A 13 -20.79 50.44 -22.92
CA ASN A 13 -21.26 49.14 -22.47
C ASN A 13 -20.57 48.08 -23.35
N CYS A 14 -19.38 47.62 -22.95
CA CYS A 14 -18.65 46.63 -23.73
C CYS A 14 -19.30 45.26 -23.50
N SER A 15 -20.20 44.96 -24.43
CA SER A 15 -20.90 43.70 -24.60
C SER A 15 -19.94 42.52 -24.63
N LYS A 16 -20.36 41.47 -23.93
CA LYS A 16 -19.96 40.08 -24.19
C LYS A 16 -20.02 39.87 -25.71
N ASN A 17 -18.98 39.26 -26.29
CA ASN A 17 -18.84 38.85 -27.71
C ASN A 17 -17.92 39.69 -28.61
N VAL A 18 -16.70 40.06 -28.22
CA VAL A 18 -15.59 40.22 -29.19
C VAL A 18 -14.24 39.92 -28.51
N CYS A 19 -13.92 38.64 -28.36
CA CYS A 19 -12.53 38.16 -28.19
C CYS A 19 -12.37 36.82 -28.91
N GLN A 20 -12.80 36.79 -30.17
CA GLN A 20 -12.45 35.73 -31.10
C GLN A 20 -11.66 36.35 -32.25
N SER A 21 -10.56 35.66 -32.58
CA SER A 21 -9.69 35.84 -33.74
C SER A 21 -8.85 37.12 -33.80
N PHE A 22 -7.53 37.01 -33.62
CA PHE A 22 -6.58 36.86 -34.72
C PHE A 22 -5.14 36.70 -34.20
N PHE A 23 -4.32 35.98 -34.99
CA PHE A 23 -2.90 35.60 -34.85
C PHE A 23 -2.55 34.44 -33.91
N SER A 24 -1.65 33.52 -34.27
CA SER A 24 -1.14 32.98 -35.54
C SER A 24 -0.19 31.84 -35.14
N ALA A 25 -0.32 30.69 -35.81
CA ALA A 25 0.66 29.63 -36.02
C ALA A 25 1.98 29.63 -35.20
N ASN A 26 2.01 28.84 -34.10
CA ASN A 26 3.10 27.93 -33.68
C ASN A 26 3.10 27.71 -32.15
N ALA A 27 2.27 26.80 -31.65
CA ALA A 27 2.51 26.07 -30.39
C ALA A 27 1.49 24.93 -30.21
N PRO A 28 1.88 23.64 -30.26
CA PRO A 28 0.99 22.55 -29.91
C PRO A 28 0.95 22.41 -28.37
N THR A 29 0.19 23.25 -27.67
CA THR A 29 0.11 23.21 -26.20
C THR A 29 -1.32 23.37 -25.66
N ALA A 30 -2.21 22.45 -26.01
CA ALA A 30 -3.46 22.29 -25.28
C ALA A 30 -3.91 20.83 -25.30
N PRO A 31 -3.41 20.01 -24.35
CA PRO A 31 -4.38 19.23 -23.57
C PRO A 31 -3.94 19.02 -22.10
N VAL A 32 -3.36 20.00 -21.40
CA VAL A 32 -2.80 19.73 -20.05
C VAL A 32 -3.82 19.95 -18.91
N ILE A 33 -4.83 20.81 -19.08
CA ILE A 33 -5.67 21.26 -17.95
C ILE A 33 -6.88 20.33 -17.68
N ALA A 34 -7.37 19.59 -18.68
CA ALA A 34 -8.53 18.70 -18.53
C ALA A 34 -8.23 17.36 -17.82
N TYR A 35 -6.96 16.95 -17.71
CA TYR A 35 -6.59 15.68 -17.05
C TYR A 35 -6.56 15.77 -15.51
N SER A 36 -6.55 16.97 -14.94
CA SER A 36 -6.35 17.17 -13.50
C SER A 36 -7.59 16.82 -12.65
N ALA A 37 -8.81 16.94 -13.20
CA ALA A 37 -10.04 16.74 -12.43
C ALA A 37 -10.46 15.26 -12.27
N LYS A 38 -9.92 14.33 -13.07
CA LYS A 38 -10.38 12.92 -13.11
C LYS A 38 -9.62 11.97 -12.16
N PHE A 39 -8.68 12.48 -11.36
CA PHE A 39 -7.88 11.66 -10.43
C PHE A 39 -8.34 11.72 -8.97
N ARG A 40 -9.43 12.42 -8.65
CA ARG A 40 -10.01 12.44 -7.30
C ARG A 40 -10.96 11.27 -7.04
N ASN A 41 -10.69 10.11 -7.65
CA ASN A 41 -11.33 8.87 -7.22
C ASN A 41 -10.72 8.48 -5.87
N LYS A 42 -11.47 8.73 -4.80
CA LYS A 42 -11.15 8.30 -3.44
C LYS A 42 -11.18 6.78 -3.44
N VAL A 43 -10.08 6.14 -3.87
CA VAL A 43 -9.91 4.70 -3.78
C VAL A 43 -9.98 4.38 -2.30
N ARG A 44 -11.15 3.92 -1.83
CA ARG A 44 -11.29 3.35 -0.50
C ARG A 44 -10.50 2.06 -0.51
N VAL A 45 -9.24 2.19 -0.13
CA VAL A 45 -8.31 1.10 0.11
C VAL A 45 -8.91 0.25 1.24
N LYS A 46 -9.64 -0.82 0.89
CA LYS A 46 -10.16 -1.78 1.85
C LYS A 46 -9.02 -2.69 2.28
N ILE A 47 -8.55 -2.47 3.51
CA ILE A 47 -7.63 -3.38 4.20
C ILE A 47 -8.44 -4.60 4.63
N ASP A 48 -7.97 -5.80 4.31
CA ASP A 48 -8.56 -7.04 4.81
C ASP A 48 -7.93 -7.39 6.18
N PRO A 49 -8.67 -7.22 7.29
CA PRO A 49 -8.14 -7.48 8.62
C PRO A 49 -7.78 -8.95 8.84
N LYS A 50 -8.34 -9.89 8.06
CA LYS A 50 -8.03 -11.32 8.18
C LYS A 50 -6.58 -11.61 7.81
N LEU A 51 -6.04 -10.92 6.81
CA LEU A 51 -4.65 -11.08 6.39
C LEU A 51 -3.67 -10.58 7.45
N LEU A 52 -4.00 -9.46 8.10
CA LEU A 52 -3.25 -8.95 9.27
C LEU A 52 -3.25 -9.97 10.41
N LEU A 53 -4.41 -10.55 10.72
CA LEU A 53 -4.55 -11.53 11.79
C LEU A 53 -3.75 -12.80 11.50
N ILE A 54 -3.77 -13.30 10.26
CA ILE A 54 -2.97 -14.46 9.84
C ILE A 54 -1.48 -14.20 10.07
N ASP A 55 -0.97 -13.04 9.61
CA ASP A 55 0.43 -12.68 9.78
C ASP A 55 0.80 -12.58 11.27
N LEU A 56 -0.05 -11.95 12.09
CA LEU A 56 0.18 -11.81 13.52
C LEU A 56 0.19 -13.15 14.25
N LEU A 57 -0.72 -14.07 13.91
CA LEU A 57 -0.77 -15.40 14.49
C LEU A 57 0.47 -16.23 14.13
N VAL A 58 0.95 -16.11 12.89
CA VAL A 58 2.21 -16.75 12.46
C VAL A 58 3.39 -16.23 13.27
N LEU A 59 3.50 -14.91 13.42
CA LEU A 59 4.56 -14.28 14.20
C LEU A 59 4.46 -14.66 15.69
N LEU A 60 3.24 -14.76 16.22
CA LEU A 60 3.01 -15.17 17.61
C LEU A 60 3.41 -16.63 17.83
N ALA A 61 3.01 -17.53 16.94
CA ALA A 61 3.41 -18.94 17.01
C ALA A 61 4.92 -19.11 16.92
N PHE A 62 5.58 -18.39 16.02
CA PHE A 62 7.03 -18.36 15.90
C PHE A 62 7.70 -17.85 17.19
N SER A 63 7.22 -16.72 17.72
CA SER A 63 7.77 -16.07 18.92
C SER A 63 7.57 -16.92 20.18
N ALA A 64 6.39 -17.53 20.34
CA ALA A 64 6.08 -18.44 21.44
C ALA A 64 6.92 -19.72 21.37
N GLY A 65 7.09 -20.28 20.17
CA GLY A 65 7.99 -21.41 19.94
C GLY A 65 9.42 -21.08 20.34
N GLY A 66 9.96 -19.95 19.86
CA GLY A 66 11.30 -19.48 20.23
C GLY A 66 11.47 -19.24 21.73
N ALA A 67 10.50 -18.59 22.38
CA ALA A 67 10.54 -18.31 23.81
C ALA A 67 10.56 -19.60 24.65
N LYS A 68 9.78 -20.62 24.27
CA LYS A 68 9.72 -21.90 25.00
C LYS A 68 11.08 -22.61 25.07
N TYR A 69 11.86 -22.59 23.99
CA TYR A 69 13.14 -23.30 23.91
C TYR A 69 14.34 -22.50 24.43
N HIS A 70 14.21 -21.18 24.53
CA HIS A 70 15.30 -20.27 24.94
C HIS A 70 14.97 -19.50 26.22
N HIS A 71 14.11 -20.06 27.07
CA HIS A 71 13.62 -19.39 28.26
C HIS A 71 14.75 -19.13 29.27
N VAL A 72 15.30 -17.92 29.26
CA VAL A 72 16.23 -17.43 30.27
C VAL A 72 15.39 -16.74 31.34
N GLY A 73 15.27 -17.35 32.53
CA GLY A 73 14.39 -16.98 33.65
C GLY A 73 13.65 -15.62 33.57
N GLY A 74 12.31 -15.67 33.59
CA GLY A 74 11.43 -14.49 33.53
C GLY A 74 10.01 -14.82 33.07
N SER A 75 9.16 -13.80 32.91
CA SER A 75 7.80 -13.97 32.36
C SER A 75 7.85 -14.32 30.87
N MET A 76 7.26 -15.47 30.50
CA MET A 76 7.14 -15.94 29.11
C MET A 76 6.44 -14.91 28.22
N VAL A 77 5.44 -14.23 28.76
CA VAL A 77 4.68 -13.20 28.02
C VAL A 77 5.58 -12.04 27.62
N LEU A 78 6.42 -11.54 28.55
CA LEU A 78 7.33 -10.44 28.26
C LEU A 78 8.39 -10.82 27.20
N GLN A 79 8.88 -12.06 27.26
CA GLN A 79 9.82 -12.56 26.23
C GLN A 79 9.15 -12.63 24.85
N VAL A 80 7.94 -13.18 24.77
CA VAL A 80 7.19 -13.24 23.50
C VAL A 80 6.93 -11.84 22.97
N LEU A 81 6.49 -10.90 23.81
CA LEU A 81 6.26 -9.51 23.39
C LEU A 81 7.54 -8.84 22.90
N ARG A 82 8.66 -9.06 23.60
CA ARG A 82 9.98 -8.54 23.21
C ARG A 82 10.47 -9.11 21.87
N ILE A 83 10.14 -10.37 21.59
CA ILE A 83 10.48 -11.03 20.32
C ILE A 83 9.55 -10.55 19.21
N ILE A 84 8.23 -10.45 19.43
CA ILE A 84 7.25 -10.26 18.37
C ILE A 84 7.20 -8.82 17.84
N TRP A 85 7.39 -7.81 18.70
CA TRP A 85 7.13 -6.42 18.31
C TRP A 85 7.97 -5.92 17.12
N PRO A 86 9.28 -6.22 16.97
CA PRO A 86 10.06 -5.75 15.83
C PRO A 86 9.55 -6.38 14.52
N PHE A 87 9.16 -7.65 14.56
CA PHE A 87 8.59 -8.34 13.40
C PHE A 87 7.19 -7.85 13.09
N ALA A 88 6.35 -7.59 14.11
CA ALA A 88 5.02 -7.03 13.88
C ALA A 88 5.09 -5.67 13.17
N VAL A 89 6.02 -4.80 13.59
CA VAL A 89 6.29 -3.52 12.91
C VAL A 89 6.83 -3.76 11.50
N GLY A 90 7.81 -4.66 11.34
CA GLY A 90 8.36 -5.01 10.03
C GLY A 90 7.30 -5.49 9.04
N PHE A 91 6.40 -6.37 9.49
CA PHE A 91 5.28 -6.87 8.69
C PHE A 91 4.22 -5.80 8.42
N ALA A 92 3.90 -4.95 9.39
CA ALA A 92 2.99 -3.82 9.14
C ALA A 92 3.55 -2.91 8.03
N LEU A 93 4.83 -2.55 8.10
CA LEU A 93 5.49 -1.72 7.09
C LEU A 93 5.58 -2.42 5.73
N SER A 94 6.01 -3.68 5.68
CA SER A 94 6.07 -4.44 4.42
C SER A 94 4.68 -4.61 3.81
N GLY A 95 3.65 -4.80 4.63
CA GLY A 95 2.28 -4.98 4.15
C GLY A 95 1.70 -3.71 3.54
N LEU A 96 2.07 -2.55 4.07
CA LEU A 96 1.77 -1.25 3.45
C LEU A 96 2.54 -1.06 2.14
N LEU A 97 3.85 -1.32 2.13
CA LEU A 97 4.71 -1.15 0.96
C LEU A 97 4.30 -2.08 -0.20
N CYS A 98 4.08 -3.36 0.10
CA CYS A 98 3.69 -4.37 -0.88
C CYS A 98 2.19 -4.39 -1.17
N LYS A 99 1.40 -3.54 -0.50
CA LYS A 99 -0.08 -3.56 -0.56
C LYS A 99 -0.64 -4.96 -0.28
N ALA A 100 0.00 -5.69 0.63
CA ALA A 100 -0.23 -7.10 0.90
C ALA A 100 -1.51 -7.36 1.71
N TYR A 101 -2.06 -6.30 2.31
CA TYR A 101 -3.34 -6.34 3.03
C TYR A 101 -4.52 -5.85 2.19
N LEU A 102 -4.29 -5.50 0.92
CA LEU A 102 -5.35 -5.07 0.03
C LEU A 102 -5.90 -6.27 -0.72
N GLN A 103 -7.22 -6.31 -0.86
CA GLN A 103 -7.87 -7.30 -1.70
C GLN A 103 -7.36 -7.15 -3.15
N PRO A 104 -6.70 -8.17 -3.71
CA PRO A 104 -6.11 -8.09 -5.04
C PRO A 104 -7.16 -8.42 -6.11
N PRO A 105 -6.97 -7.92 -7.35
CA PRO A 105 -7.87 -8.20 -8.46
C PRO A 105 -7.72 -9.62 -9.01
N THR A 106 -6.57 -10.28 -8.80
CA THR A 106 -6.30 -11.64 -9.30
C THR A 106 -5.47 -12.44 -8.31
N ARG A 107 -5.61 -13.78 -8.38
CA ARG A 107 -4.82 -14.72 -7.57
C ARG A 107 -3.31 -14.58 -7.78
N ARG A 108 -2.86 -14.31 -9.02
CA ARG A 108 -1.43 -14.10 -9.33
C ARG A 108 -0.88 -12.87 -8.60
N VAL A 109 -1.63 -11.77 -8.60
CA VAL A 109 -1.24 -10.54 -7.90
C VAL A 109 -1.22 -10.77 -6.38
N PHE A 110 -2.19 -11.51 -5.83
CA PHE A 110 -2.18 -11.91 -4.42
C PHE A 110 -0.90 -12.66 -4.04
N PHE A 111 -0.52 -13.65 -4.85
CA PHE A 111 0.63 -14.48 -4.61
C PHE A 111 1.93 -13.68 -4.67
N LEU A 112 2.12 -12.86 -5.71
CA LEU A 112 3.32 -12.02 -5.85
C LEU A 112 3.44 -11.00 -4.70
N ARG A 113 2.34 -10.36 -4.30
CA ARG A 113 2.34 -9.44 -3.15
C ARG A 113 2.68 -10.14 -1.85
N SER A 114 2.14 -11.34 -1.63
CA SER A 114 2.43 -12.14 -0.44
C SER A 114 3.87 -12.64 -0.41
N LEU A 115 4.39 -13.05 -1.58
CA LEU A 115 5.77 -13.50 -1.75
C LEU A 115 6.78 -12.37 -1.55
N ALA A 116 6.48 -11.15 -1.98
CA ALA A 116 7.33 -9.97 -1.73
C ALA A 116 7.25 -9.50 -0.28
N HIS A 117 6.04 -9.48 0.29
CA HIS A 117 5.76 -9.07 1.66
C HIS A 117 6.53 -9.88 2.69
N TRP A 118 6.59 -11.20 2.53
CA TRP A 118 7.24 -12.10 3.48
C TRP A 118 8.73 -11.80 3.73
N PRO A 119 9.64 -11.84 2.74
CA PRO A 119 11.06 -11.58 2.96
C PRO A 119 11.32 -10.12 3.34
N ILE A 120 10.53 -9.15 2.85
CA ILE A 120 10.66 -7.75 3.24
C ILE A 120 10.27 -7.55 4.71
N GLY A 121 9.14 -8.12 5.14
CA GLY A 121 8.66 -8.04 6.51
C GLY A 121 9.62 -8.71 7.50
N MET A 122 10.13 -9.89 7.15
CA MET A 122 11.17 -10.58 7.93
C MET A 122 12.47 -9.78 7.99
N GLY A 123 12.93 -9.25 6.85
CA GLY A 123 14.13 -8.41 6.77
C GLY A 123 14.04 -7.18 7.66
N LEU A 124 12.92 -6.45 7.59
CA LEU A 124 12.64 -5.30 8.45
C LEU A 124 12.55 -5.70 9.93
N GLY A 125 11.93 -6.85 10.24
CA GLY A 125 11.85 -7.37 11.60
C GLY A 125 13.23 -7.71 12.18
N PHE A 126 14.09 -8.37 11.41
CA PHE A 126 15.48 -8.64 11.84
C PHE A 126 16.30 -7.38 11.99
N PHE A 127 16.12 -6.41 11.08
CA PHE A 127 16.79 -5.12 11.16
C PHE A 127 16.40 -4.38 12.45
N LEU A 128 15.10 -4.24 12.72
CA LEU A 128 14.60 -3.60 13.94
C LEU A 128 15.02 -4.35 15.21
N ARG A 129 15.01 -5.68 15.17
CA ARG A 129 15.50 -6.50 16.29
C ARG A 129 16.99 -6.26 16.53
N GLY A 130 17.80 -6.23 15.48
CA GLY A 130 19.24 -5.97 15.58
C GLY A 130 19.51 -4.57 16.14
N ALA A 131 18.77 -3.57 15.65
CA ALA A 131 18.88 -2.19 16.13
C ALA A 131 18.49 -2.02 17.60
N THR A 132 17.52 -2.80 18.10
CA THR A 132 17.01 -2.68 19.48
C THR A 132 17.68 -3.59 20.49
N MET A 133 18.21 -4.73 20.05
CA MET A 133 18.94 -5.66 20.92
C MET A 133 20.47 -5.47 20.84
N GLY A 134 20.96 -4.61 19.93
CA GLY A 134 22.39 -4.33 19.77
C GLY A 134 23.20 -5.47 19.16
N MET A 135 22.54 -6.52 18.65
CA MET A 135 23.20 -7.70 18.09
C MET A 135 22.41 -8.25 16.90
N ALA A 136 23.10 -8.53 15.81
CA ALA A 136 22.50 -9.20 14.66
C ALA A 136 22.13 -10.65 15.00
N PRO A 137 20.97 -11.15 14.56
CA PRO A 137 20.61 -12.55 14.73
C PRO A 137 21.59 -13.48 14.00
N SER A 138 21.83 -14.67 14.54
CA SER A 138 22.67 -15.67 13.87
C SER A 138 22.07 -16.10 12.52
N LEU A 139 22.93 -16.41 11.55
CA LEU A 139 22.48 -16.84 10.22
C LEU A 139 21.61 -18.09 10.27
N LEU A 140 21.89 -19.02 11.19
CA LEU A 140 21.08 -20.22 11.39
C LEU A 140 19.67 -19.86 11.87
N PHE A 141 19.55 -18.93 12.83
CA PHE A 141 18.26 -18.44 13.29
C PHE A 141 17.47 -17.78 12.17
N VAL A 142 18.12 -16.93 11.36
CA VAL A 142 17.50 -16.29 10.20
C VAL A 142 16.96 -17.33 9.22
N LYS A 143 17.72 -18.37 8.89
CA LYS A 143 17.29 -19.46 7.99
C LYS A 143 16.06 -20.20 8.52
N ILE A 144 16.08 -20.61 9.79
CA ILE A 144 14.97 -21.33 10.42
C ILE A 144 13.73 -20.46 10.48
N ALA A 145 13.88 -19.20 10.90
CA ALA A 145 12.81 -18.23 10.98
C ALA A 145 12.18 -17.95 9.61
N MET A 146 13.01 -17.80 8.57
CA MET A 146 12.54 -17.68 7.19
C MET A 146 11.77 -18.93 6.78
N ALA A 147 12.36 -20.13 6.90
CA ALA A 147 11.68 -21.37 6.52
C ALA A 147 10.33 -21.56 7.23
N PHE A 148 10.29 -21.36 8.55
CA PHE A 148 9.07 -21.48 9.35
C PHE A 148 8.00 -20.47 8.91
N THR A 149 8.36 -19.18 8.84
CA THR A 149 7.40 -18.13 8.45
C THR A 149 6.96 -18.27 7.00
N GLY A 150 7.85 -18.68 6.10
CA GLY A 150 7.51 -18.95 4.70
C GLY A 150 6.48 -20.06 4.55
N VAL A 151 6.69 -21.20 5.22
CA VAL A 151 5.76 -22.35 5.17
C VAL A 151 4.41 -21.97 5.80
N THR A 152 4.42 -21.36 6.98
CA THR A 152 3.18 -21.02 7.69
C THR A 152 2.39 -19.90 7.00
N MET A 153 3.07 -18.91 6.38
CA MET A 153 2.41 -17.93 5.53
C MET A 153 1.87 -18.53 4.25
N ALA A 154 2.62 -19.42 3.59
CA ALA A 154 2.14 -20.11 2.39
C ALA A 154 0.87 -20.90 2.69
N LEU A 155 0.79 -21.56 3.85
CA LEU A 155 -0.41 -22.24 4.34
C LEU A 155 -1.53 -21.23 4.64
N GLY A 156 -1.31 -20.26 5.52
CA GLY A 156 -2.35 -19.32 5.96
C GLY A 156 -2.92 -18.46 4.83
N ARG A 157 -2.03 -17.83 4.04
CA ARG A 157 -2.42 -17.01 2.90
C ARG A 157 -2.84 -17.87 1.70
N GLY A 158 -2.27 -19.06 1.51
CA GLY A 158 -2.72 -20.01 0.48
C GLY A 158 -4.17 -20.45 0.70
N LEU A 159 -4.55 -20.75 1.94
CA LEU A 159 -5.93 -21.04 2.32
C LEU A 159 -6.86 -19.82 2.08
N ALA A 160 -6.38 -18.61 2.36
CA ALA A 160 -7.13 -17.40 2.02
C ALA A 160 -7.30 -17.23 0.50
N ALA A 161 -6.26 -17.54 -0.29
CA ALA A 161 -6.29 -17.48 -1.76
C ALA A 161 -7.36 -18.40 -2.37
N LEU A 162 -7.58 -19.59 -1.81
CA LEU A 162 -8.61 -20.54 -2.27
C LEU A 162 -10.04 -19.99 -2.11
N LYS A 163 -10.28 -19.12 -1.12
CA LYS A 163 -11.60 -18.49 -0.93
C LYS A 163 -11.87 -17.42 -1.97
N TYR A 164 -10.84 -16.69 -2.42
CA TYR A 164 -11.01 -15.67 -3.47
C TYR A 164 -11.28 -16.27 -4.85
N SER A 165 -10.81 -17.49 -5.14
CA SER A 165 -11.15 -18.17 -6.40
C SER A 165 -12.62 -18.52 -6.57
N GLY A 166 -13.38 -18.69 -5.46
CA GLY A 166 -14.82 -18.95 -5.54
C GLY A 166 -15.61 -17.73 -6.03
N GLN A 167 -15.21 -16.52 -5.64
CA GLN A 167 -15.92 -15.29 -6.00
C GLN A 167 -15.66 -14.83 -7.45
N GLU A 168 -14.53 -15.21 -8.04
CA GLU A 168 -14.20 -14.84 -9.43
C GLU A 168 -15.07 -15.59 -10.45
N VAL A 169 -15.54 -16.79 -10.09
CA VAL A 169 -16.42 -17.63 -10.92
C VAL A 169 -17.86 -17.10 -10.93
N GLU A 170 -18.38 -16.73 -9.76
CA GLU A 170 -19.77 -16.28 -9.58
C GLU A 170 -20.05 -14.90 -10.22
N SER A 171 -19.03 -14.05 -10.41
CA SER A 171 -19.20 -12.73 -11.06
C SER A 171 -19.25 -12.77 -12.59
N LYS A 172 -19.04 -13.95 -13.19
CA LYS A 172 -19.02 -14.14 -14.65
C LYS A 172 -20.24 -14.90 -15.19
N GLU A 173 -21.14 -15.33 -14.30
CA GLU A 173 -22.48 -15.82 -14.64
C GLU A 173 -23.51 -14.70 -14.49
#